data_AF-A0A9P6CX83-F1
#
_entry.id   AF-A0A9P6CX83-F1
#
_cell.length_a   1.000
_cell.length_b   1.000
_cell.length_c   1.000
_cell.angle_alpha   90.00
_cell.angle_beta   90.00
_cell.angle_gamma   90.00
#
_symmetry.space_group_name_H-M   'P 1'
#
loop_
_entity.id
_entity.type
_entity.pdbx_description
1 polymer ?
#
loop_
_entity_poly.entity_id
_entity_poly.type
_entity_poly.pdbx_seq_one_letter_code
_entity_poly.pdbx_strand_id
1 'polypeptide(L)'
;MDSLQELLNELRDYDIRTDPQRIQAAKVINILDKAFTRGGDEIRDRKPPLNLVVYAIKNIIFPSFLPELMSEFLHLLTMVEFYRQKMTERASELLVWDLYCRSEGDPSVCLTPEERKFCEKLDQHQESLRKIYLNVVSECCAMELSALWLSSSNTDFWIRWNDYFSILKDEDSDTITHTFHYRMTPREKSFLYEAAYAVSKFMETTVRWAGDQSATDQPIQDAFQSKDFREEFPVPQLSEESLDSISFVLDFVQDAALRIASIKGL
;
A
#
# COMPACT_ATOMS: atom_id res chain seq x y z
N MET A 1 25.03 -14.45 15.76
CA MET A 1 23.56 -14.48 15.77
C MET A 1 23.12 -13.72 14.53
N ASP A 2 22.21 -14.27 13.73
CA ASP A 2 21.75 -13.61 12.51
C ASP A 2 20.95 -12.35 12.88
N SER A 3 21.50 -11.17 12.57
CA SER A 3 20.86 -9.88 12.88
C SER A 3 19.47 -9.77 12.25
N LEU A 4 19.22 -10.47 11.14
CA LEU A 4 17.92 -10.52 10.51
C LEU A 4 16.94 -11.31 11.38
N GLN A 5 17.33 -12.48 11.89
CA GLN A 5 16.50 -13.26 12.78
C GLN A 5 16.19 -12.51 14.10
N GLU A 6 17.15 -11.76 14.63
CA GLU A 6 16.95 -10.87 15.79
C GLU A 6 15.89 -9.81 15.50
N LEU A 7 15.97 -9.15 14.34
CA LEU A 7 14.97 -8.19 13.87
C LEU A 7 13.59 -8.83 13.73
N LEU A 8 13.52 -10.01 13.11
CA LEU A 8 12.25 -10.70 12.89
C LEU A 8 11.56 -11.03 14.22
N ASN A 9 12.32 -11.49 15.20
CA ASN A 9 11.81 -11.79 16.53
C ASN A 9 11.30 -10.52 17.24
N GLU A 10 12.04 -9.41 17.13
CA GLU A 10 11.64 -8.15 17.75
C GLU A 10 10.35 -7.58 17.13
N LEU A 11 10.21 -7.69 15.81
CA LEU A 11 9.06 -7.20 15.08
C LEU A 11 7.79 -8.03 15.28
N ARG A 12 7.91 -9.32 15.62
CA ARG A 12 6.76 -10.22 15.79
C ARG A 12 5.89 -9.84 16.99
N ASP A 13 6.54 -9.42 18.07
CA ASP A 13 5.87 -9.16 19.34
C ASP A 13 5.59 -7.66 19.56
N TYR A 14 5.81 -6.82 18.53
CA TYR A 14 5.66 -5.38 18.63
C TYR A 14 4.25 -4.89 18.28
N ASP A 15 3.63 -4.18 19.22
CA ASP A 15 2.40 -3.40 18.99
C ASP A 15 2.68 -1.90 19.12
N ILE A 16 2.69 -1.20 17.98
CA ILE A 16 2.88 0.26 17.88
C ILE A 16 1.90 1.04 18.75
N ARG A 17 0.69 0.51 18.95
CA ARG A 17 -0.35 1.18 19.76
C ARG A 17 0.01 1.23 21.24
N THR A 18 0.97 0.40 21.67
CA THR A 18 1.38 0.25 23.07
C THR A 18 2.75 0.85 23.40
N ASP A 19 3.48 1.41 22.41
CA ASP A 19 4.80 2.05 22.60
C ASP A 19 4.76 3.57 22.35
N PRO A 20 4.13 4.36 23.24
CA PRO A 20 4.05 5.81 23.09
C PRO A 20 5.41 6.51 23.20
N GLN A 21 6.43 5.85 23.77
CA GLN A 21 7.77 6.41 23.96
C GLN A 21 8.74 6.05 22.83
N ARG A 22 8.30 5.26 21.83
CA ARG A 22 9.12 4.79 20.70
C ARG A 22 10.40 4.06 21.13
N ILE A 23 10.40 3.45 22.32
CA ILE A 23 11.57 2.75 22.88
C ILE A 23 11.91 1.56 22.00
N GLN A 24 10.90 0.85 21.52
CA GLN A 24 11.04 -0.33 20.69
C GLN A 24 11.43 0.06 19.26
N ALA A 25 10.96 1.20 18.75
CA ALA A 25 11.43 1.75 17.47
C ALA A 25 12.94 2.06 17.50
N ALA A 26 13.46 2.64 18.57
CA ALA A 26 14.90 2.86 18.72
C ALA A 26 15.69 1.54 18.73
N LYS A 27 15.13 0.49 19.35
CA LYS A 27 15.73 -0.85 19.34
C LYS A 27 15.73 -1.47 17.94
N VAL A 28 14.63 -1.36 17.18
CA VAL A 28 14.51 -1.81 15.79
C VAL A 28 15.54 -1.11 14.90
N ILE A 29 15.68 0.22 15.00
CA ILE A 29 16.68 1.00 14.25
C ILE A 29 18.09 0.52 14.57
N ASN A 30 18.41 0.34 15.85
CA ASN A 30 19.73 -0.17 16.25
C ASN A 30 20.03 -1.57 15.70
N ILE A 31 19.02 -2.45 15.59
CA ILE A 31 19.19 -3.78 14.98
C ILE A 31 19.41 -3.66 13.48
N LEU A 32 18.66 -2.79 12.79
CA LEU A 32 18.83 -2.51 11.36
C LEU A 32 20.21 -1.94 11.06
N ASP A 33 20.68 -0.94 11.80
CA ASP A 33 22.00 -0.35 11.63
C ASP A 33 23.11 -1.39 11.78
N LYS A 34 22.99 -2.26 12.80
CA LYS A 34 23.92 -3.39 12.98
C LYS A 34 23.85 -4.39 11.83
N ALA A 35 22.67 -4.66 11.29
CA ALA A 35 22.50 -5.54 10.15
C ALA A 35 23.18 -4.96 8.90
N PHE A 36 22.88 -3.71 8.54
CA PHE A 36 23.46 -3.03 7.38
C PHE A 36 24.98 -2.86 7.48
N THR A 37 25.50 -2.55 8.67
CA THR A 37 26.94 -2.41 8.88
C THR A 37 27.69 -3.73 8.71
N ARG A 38 27.03 -4.88 9.00
CA ARG A 38 27.66 -6.20 8.95
C ARG A 38 27.47 -6.93 7.62
N GLY A 39 26.35 -6.73 6.95
CA GLY A 39 26.00 -7.47 5.73
C GLY A 39 26.28 -6.74 4.41
N GLY A 40 26.73 -5.49 4.44
CA GLY A 40 27.17 -4.77 3.23
C GLY A 40 26.15 -4.80 2.09
N ASP A 41 26.65 -4.96 0.86
CA ASP A 41 25.82 -5.01 -0.35
C ASP A 41 24.95 -6.28 -0.46
N GLU A 42 25.31 -7.39 0.22
CA GLU A 42 24.52 -8.63 0.18
C GLU A 42 23.13 -8.50 0.82
N ILE A 43 22.93 -7.55 1.73
CA ILE A 43 21.60 -7.25 2.30
C ILE A 43 20.76 -6.44 1.32
N ARG A 44 21.38 -5.59 0.49
CA ARG A 44 20.68 -4.72 -0.47
C ARG A 44 20.02 -5.52 -1.58
N ASP A 45 20.62 -6.65 -1.97
CA ASP A 45 20.08 -7.55 -3.00
C ASP A 45 18.97 -8.49 -2.46
N ARG A 46 18.70 -8.47 -1.14
CA ARG A 46 17.65 -9.31 -0.54
C ARG A 46 16.32 -8.58 -0.53
N LYS A 47 15.26 -9.36 -0.80
CA LYS A 47 13.88 -8.89 -0.63
C LYS A 47 13.65 -8.56 0.86
N PRO A 48 13.12 -7.37 1.20
CA PRO A 48 12.94 -7.00 2.60
C PRO A 48 11.88 -7.90 3.23
N PRO A 49 12.07 -8.34 4.48
CA PRO A 49 11.09 -9.18 5.17
C PRO A 49 9.71 -8.51 5.26
N LEU A 50 8.64 -9.26 5.02
CA LEU A 50 7.27 -8.75 5.04
C LEU A 50 6.90 -8.06 6.36
N ASN A 51 7.32 -8.61 7.51
CA ASN A 51 7.08 -8.00 8.81
C ASN A 51 7.76 -6.63 8.98
N LEU A 52 8.92 -6.41 8.35
CA LEU A 52 9.56 -5.09 8.34
C LEU A 52 8.78 -4.10 7.46
N VAL A 53 8.28 -4.55 6.30
CA VAL A 53 7.42 -3.73 5.43
C VAL A 53 6.14 -3.33 6.17
N VAL A 54 5.47 -4.30 6.79
CA VAL A 54 4.24 -4.06 7.56
C VAL A 54 4.50 -3.14 8.75
N TYR A 55 5.61 -3.33 9.46
CA TYR A 55 6.04 -2.42 10.52
C TYR A 55 6.18 -0.99 10.01
N ALA A 56 6.85 -0.79 8.87
CA ALA A 56 7.06 0.54 8.30
C ALA A 56 5.72 1.19 7.93
N ILE A 57 4.82 0.45 7.27
CA ILE A 57 3.47 0.93 6.94
C ILE A 57 2.70 1.31 8.21
N LYS A 58 2.71 0.45 9.24
CA LYS A 58 2.01 0.73 10.51
C LYS A 58 2.55 2.00 11.20
N ASN A 59 3.84 2.32 11.07
CA ASN A 59 4.41 3.58 11.58
C ASN A 59 4.03 4.81 10.75
N ILE A 60 3.67 4.64 9.47
CA ILE A 60 3.18 5.74 8.62
C ILE A 60 1.72 6.04 8.93
N ILE A 61 0.90 5.02 9.21
CA ILE A 61 -0.55 5.17 9.41
C ILE A 61 -0.97 5.37 10.88
N PHE A 62 -0.15 4.99 11.86
CA PHE A 62 -0.47 5.10 13.29
C PHE A 62 0.54 5.95 14.08
N PRO A 63 0.11 6.71 15.11
CA PRO A 63 -1.29 6.87 15.57
C PRO A 63 -2.13 7.80 14.69
N SER A 64 -1.48 8.57 13.82
CA SER A 64 -2.08 9.41 12.80
C SER A 64 -1.32 9.20 11.50
N PHE A 65 -2.02 9.24 10.38
CA PHE A 65 -1.40 9.15 9.07
C PHE A 65 -0.39 10.29 8.85
N LEU A 66 0.75 10.00 8.20
CA LEU A 66 1.80 10.95 7.86
C LEU A 66 1.76 11.25 6.34
N PRO A 67 1.07 12.32 5.89
CA PRO A 67 0.87 12.61 4.47
C PRO A 67 2.17 12.86 3.71
N GLU A 68 3.19 13.38 4.36
CA GLU A 68 4.50 13.65 3.77
C GLU A 68 5.25 12.39 3.32
N LEU A 69 4.84 11.20 3.79
CA LEU A 69 5.41 9.90 3.42
C LEU A 69 4.52 9.13 2.43
N MET A 70 3.63 9.81 1.71
CA MET A 70 2.67 9.15 0.83
C MET A 70 3.33 8.31 -0.28
N SER A 71 4.39 8.82 -0.90
CA SER A 71 5.08 8.10 -1.98
C SER A 71 5.70 6.79 -1.45
N GLU A 72 6.37 6.87 -0.31
CA GLU A 72 6.94 5.73 0.40
C GLU A 72 5.86 4.75 0.85
N PHE A 73 4.73 5.25 1.37
CA PHE A 73 3.58 4.46 1.76
C PHE A 73 3.04 3.64 0.59
N LEU A 74 2.79 4.26 -0.57
CA LEU A 74 2.28 3.58 -1.76
C LEU A 74 3.27 2.54 -2.28
N HIS A 75 4.57 2.85 -2.22
CA HIS A 75 5.62 1.88 -2.56
C HIS A 75 5.55 0.66 -1.63
N LEU A 76 5.58 0.86 -0.31
CA LEU A 76 5.50 -0.21 0.68
C LEU A 76 4.22 -1.03 0.57
N LEU A 77 3.07 -0.38 0.34
CA LEU A 77 1.79 -1.04 0.12
C LEU A 77 1.83 -1.91 -1.15
N THR A 78 2.49 -1.44 -2.22
CA THR A 78 2.73 -2.25 -3.42
C THR A 78 3.58 -3.49 -3.10
N MET A 79 4.58 -3.36 -2.22
CA MET A 79 5.38 -4.52 -1.80
C MET A 79 4.52 -5.58 -1.10
N VAL A 80 3.60 -5.15 -0.24
CA VAL A 80 2.63 -6.06 0.41
C VAL A 80 1.75 -6.75 -0.65
N GLU A 81 1.32 -6.03 -1.67
CA GLU A 81 0.58 -6.60 -2.80
C GLU A 81 1.40 -7.66 -3.56
N PHE A 82 2.70 -7.44 -3.77
CA PHE A 82 3.57 -8.48 -4.36
C PHE A 82 3.69 -9.72 -3.47
N TYR A 83 3.75 -9.55 -2.15
CA TYR A 83 3.70 -10.67 -1.21
C TYR A 83 2.37 -11.42 -1.31
N ARG A 84 1.23 -10.70 -1.35
CA ARG A 84 -0.11 -11.29 -1.50
C ARG A 84 -0.21 -12.12 -2.78
N GLN A 85 0.23 -11.57 -3.91
CA GLN A 85 0.24 -12.26 -5.20
C GLN A 85 1.05 -13.56 -5.11
N LYS A 86 2.27 -13.49 -4.59
CA LYS A 86 3.13 -14.67 -4.42
C LYS A 86 2.49 -15.74 -3.53
N MET A 87 1.84 -15.36 -2.43
CA MET A 87 1.17 -16.32 -1.54
C MET A 87 -0.04 -16.97 -2.21
N THR A 88 -0.76 -16.21 -3.04
CA THR A 88 -1.91 -16.73 -3.80
C THR A 88 -1.44 -17.70 -4.88
N GLU A 89 -0.43 -17.31 -5.67
CA GLU A 89 0.19 -18.20 -6.68
C GLU A 89 0.67 -19.51 -6.04
N ARG A 90 1.34 -19.41 -4.89
CA ARG A 90 1.82 -20.58 -4.16
C ARG A 90 0.67 -21.47 -3.66
N ALA A 91 -0.41 -20.87 -3.16
CA ALA A 91 -1.60 -21.62 -2.75
C ALA A 91 -2.22 -22.37 -3.94
N SER A 92 -2.34 -21.74 -5.11
CA SER A 92 -2.86 -22.39 -6.31
C SER A 92 -1.96 -23.55 -6.77
N GLU A 93 -0.63 -23.39 -6.74
CA GLU A 93 0.33 -24.47 -7.01
C GLU A 93 0.15 -25.66 -6.05
N LEU A 94 0.02 -25.37 -4.75
CA LEU A 94 -0.17 -26.40 -3.72
C LEU A 94 -1.47 -27.18 -3.92
N LEU A 95 -2.55 -26.52 -4.37
CA LEU A 95 -3.82 -27.18 -4.68
C LEU A 95 -3.72 -28.10 -5.89
N VAL A 96 -2.99 -27.68 -6.94
CA VAL A 96 -2.72 -28.53 -8.11
C VAL A 96 -1.89 -29.74 -7.70
N TRP A 97 -0.88 -29.54 -6.86
CA TRP A 97 -0.04 -30.62 -6.35
C TRP A 97 -0.84 -31.59 -5.46
N ASP A 98 -1.69 -31.08 -4.57
CA ASP A 98 -2.59 -31.90 -3.73
C ASP A 98 -3.51 -32.78 -4.58
N LEU A 99 -4.06 -32.23 -5.67
CA LEU A 99 -4.90 -33.00 -6.60
C LEU A 99 -4.11 -34.16 -7.22
N TYR A 100 -2.88 -33.90 -7.69
CA TYR A 100 -2.00 -34.91 -8.27
C TYR A 100 -1.62 -36.00 -7.26
N CYS A 101 -1.18 -35.61 -6.05
CA CYS A 101 -0.79 -36.55 -5.01
C CYS A 101 -1.96 -37.45 -4.59
N ARG A 102 -3.19 -36.93 -4.56
CA ARG A 102 -4.39 -37.73 -4.25
C ARG A 102 -4.78 -38.69 -5.37
N SER A 103 -4.51 -38.37 -6.63
CA SER A 103 -4.89 -39.21 -7.77
C SER A 103 -3.84 -40.28 -8.10
N GLU A 104 -2.55 -39.94 -8.03
CA GLU A 104 -1.47 -40.78 -8.55
C GLU A 104 -0.26 -40.91 -7.61
N GLY A 105 -0.24 -40.19 -6.49
CA GLY A 105 0.94 -40.04 -5.64
C GLY A 105 0.85 -40.66 -4.24
N ASP A 106 1.81 -40.27 -3.39
CA ASP A 106 1.89 -40.67 -1.99
C ASP A 106 0.95 -39.78 -1.13
N PRO A 107 -0.06 -40.36 -0.45
CA PRO A 107 -0.96 -39.62 0.43
C PRO A 107 -0.27 -38.88 1.58
N SER A 108 0.96 -39.25 1.94
CA SER A 108 1.74 -38.59 3.00
C SER A 108 2.28 -37.21 2.62
N VAL A 109 2.26 -36.87 1.32
CA VAL A 109 2.71 -35.59 0.76
C VAL A 109 1.52 -34.66 0.43
N CYS A 110 0.28 -35.16 0.57
CA CYS A 110 -0.93 -34.37 0.37
C CYS A 110 -1.10 -33.31 1.46
N LEU A 111 -1.82 -32.24 1.12
CA LEU A 111 -2.24 -31.24 2.09
C LEU A 111 -3.19 -31.89 3.11
N THR A 112 -3.08 -31.44 4.36
CA THR A 112 -4.13 -31.70 5.35
C THR A 112 -5.44 -31.00 4.93
N PRO A 113 -6.61 -31.48 5.40
CA PRO A 113 -7.89 -30.83 5.11
C PRO A 113 -7.90 -29.34 5.47
N GLU A 114 -7.24 -28.96 6.55
CA GLU A 114 -7.11 -27.59 7.03
C GLU A 114 -6.26 -26.72 6.09
N GLU A 115 -5.09 -27.22 5.66
CA GLU A 115 -4.20 -26.53 4.72
C GLU A 115 -4.84 -26.35 3.35
N ARG A 116 -5.52 -27.40 2.86
CA ARG A 116 -6.27 -27.34 1.60
C ARG A 116 -7.36 -26.29 1.66
N LYS A 117 -8.21 -26.32 2.70
CA LYS A 117 -9.29 -25.33 2.89
C LYS A 117 -8.74 -23.92 2.99
N PHE A 118 -7.56 -23.76 3.60
CA PHE A 118 -6.88 -22.46 3.66
C PHE A 118 -6.43 -21.99 2.28
N CYS A 119 -5.77 -22.84 1.48
CA CYS A 119 -5.35 -22.51 0.12
C CYS A 119 -6.54 -22.18 -0.79
N GLU A 120 -7.64 -22.96 -0.71
CA GLU A 120 -8.88 -22.68 -1.44
C GLU A 120 -9.46 -21.31 -1.07
N LYS A 121 -9.42 -20.94 0.21
CA LYS A 121 -9.84 -19.61 0.65
C LYS A 121 -8.94 -18.52 0.09
N LEU A 122 -7.62 -18.68 0.10
CA LEU A 122 -6.71 -17.68 -0.46
C LEU A 122 -7.03 -17.41 -1.94
N ASP A 123 -7.21 -18.46 -2.72
CA ASP A 123 -7.55 -18.41 -4.14
C ASP A 123 -8.89 -17.68 -4.38
N GLN A 124 -9.92 -18.03 -3.59
CA GLN A 124 -11.25 -17.41 -3.68
C GLN A 124 -11.27 -15.92 -3.36
N HIS A 125 -10.37 -15.42 -2.50
CA HIS A 125 -10.37 -14.01 -2.08
C HIS A 125 -9.50 -13.11 -2.96
N GLN A 126 -8.81 -13.66 -3.97
CA GLN A 126 -7.83 -12.92 -4.79
C GLN A 126 -8.40 -11.63 -5.40
N GLU A 127 -9.56 -11.70 -6.06
CA GLU A 127 -10.18 -10.53 -6.70
C GLU A 127 -10.63 -9.49 -5.66
N SER A 128 -11.21 -9.93 -4.54
CA SER A 128 -11.67 -9.03 -3.47
C SER A 128 -10.52 -8.26 -2.82
N LEU A 129 -9.40 -8.92 -2.54
CA LEU A 129 -8.22 -8.29 -1.94
C LEU A 129 -7.54 -7.34 -2.93
N ARG A 130 -7.48 -7.73 -4.21
CA ARG A 130 -6.97 -6.86 -5.27
C ARG A 130 -7.80 -5.58 -5.39
N LYS A 131 -9.13 -5.70 -5.31
CA LYS A 131 -10.05 -4.55 -5.31
C LYS A 131 -9.81 -3.63 -4.11
N ILE A 132 -9.65 -4.20 -2.90
CA ILE A 132 -9.33 -3.41 -1.69
C ILE A 132 -8.02 -2.63 -1.89
N TYR A 133 -6.97 -3.29 -2.37
CA TYR A 133 -5.69 -2.65 -2.67
C TYR A 133 -5.84 -1.46 -3.65
N LEU A 134 -6.57 -1.65 -4.75
CA LEU A 134 -6.77 -0.61 -5.77
C LEU A 134 -7.60 0.57 -5.26
N ASN A 135 -8.60 0.31 -4.42
CA ASN A 135 -9.37 1.38 -3.76
C ASN A 135 -8.46 2.24 -2.89
N VAL A 136 -7.64 1.62 -2.03
CA VAL A 136 -6.70 2.34 -1.16
C VAL A 136 -5.70 3.15 -1.98
N VAL A 137 -5.11 2.56 -3.02
CA VAL A 137 -4.18 3.28 -3.92
C VAL A 137 -4.86 4.49 -4.55
N SER A 138 -6.09 4.32 -5.04
CA SER A 138 -6.84 5.38 -5.73
C SER A 138 -7.21 6.52 -4.78
N GLU A 139 -7.64 6.22 -3.56
CA GLU A 139 -7.90 7.21 -2.52
C GLU A 139 -6.63 7.97 -2.13
N CYS A 140 -5.51 7.25 -1.94
CA CYS A 140 -4.20 7.86 -1.66
C CYS A 140 -3.76 8.83 -2.76
N CYS A 141 -3.87 8.42 -4.02
CA CYS A 141 -3.55 9.27 -5.18
C CYS A 141 -4.43 10.53 -5.19
N ALA A 142 -5.75 10.38 -5.00
CA ALA A 142 -6.68 11.50 -5.01
C ALA A 142 -6.42 12.46 -3.84
N MET A 143 -6.17 11.93 -2.65
CA MET A 143 -5.89 12.69 -1.44
C MET A 143 -4.61 13.52 -1.58
N GLU A 144 -3.51 12.91 -2.00
CA GLU A 144 -2.23 13.63 -2.13
C GLU A 144 -2.30 14.72 -3.21
N LEU A 145 -2.89 14.43 -4.36
CA LEU A 145 -3.06 15.43 -5.42
C LEU A 145 -3.96 16.58 -4.97
N SER A 146 -5.02 16.29 -4.21
CA SER A 146 -5.86 17.33 -3.63
C SER A 146 -5.09 18.17 -2.61
N ALA A 147 -4.24 17.55 -1.78
CA ALA A 147 -3.38 18.27 -0.84
C ALA A 147 -2.35 19.16 -1.55
N LEU A 148 -1.70 18.67 -2.61
CA LEU A 148 -0.76 19.43 -3.44
C LEU A 148 -1.44 20.61 -4.16
N TRP A 149 -2.68 20.40 -4.61
CA TRP A 149 -3.50 21.46 -5.18
C TRP A 149 -3.75 22.58 -4.16
N LEU A 150 -4.17 22.22 -2.94
CA LEU A 150 -4.42 23.18 -1.86
C LEU A 150 -3.14 23.89 -1.39
N SER A 151 -1.97 23.24 -1.46
CA SER A 151 -0.69 23.84 -1.06
C SER A 151 -0.13 24.83 -2.09
N SER A 152 -0.85 25.09 -3.19
CA SER A 152 -0.44 25.98 -4.29
C SER A 152 0.89 25.56 -4.97
N SER A 153 1.29 24.30 -4.83
CA SER A 153 2.49 23.78 -5.53
C SER A 153 2.10 23.19 -6.89
N ASN A 154 1.79 24.08 -7.84
CA ASN A 154 1.37 23.67 -9.19
C ASN A 154 2.39 22.73 -9.87
N THR A 155 3.69 23.00 -9.69
CA THR A 155 4.74 22.16 -10.27
C THR A 155 4.71 20.75 -9.70
N ASP A 156 4.67 20.60 -8.37
CA ASP A 156 4.65 19.28 -7.73
C ASP A 156 3.35 18.53 -8.03
N PHE A 157 2.22 19.24 -8.09
CA PHE A 157 0.94 18.68 -8.51
C PHE A 157 1.05 18.04 -9.90
N TRP A 158 1.55 18.79 -10.90
CA TRP A 158 1.60 18.27 -12.27
C TRP A 158 2.64 17.16 -12.46
N ILE A 159 3.75 17.20 -11.72
CA ILE A 159 4.71 16.08 -11.68
C ILE A 159 3.99 14.85 -11.14
N ARG A 160 3.37 14.95 -9.97
CA ARG A 160 2.70 13.82 -9.32
C ARG A 160 1.50 13.30 -10.11
N TRP A 161 0.74 14.18 -10.75
CA TRP A 161 -0.37 13.83 -11.64
C TRP A 161 0.12 12.95 -12.78
N ASN A 162 1.21 13.37 -13.43
CA ASN A 162 1.81 12.62 -14.52
C ASN A 162 2.38 11.29 -14.05
N ASP A 163 2.96 11.24 -12.84
CA ASP A 163 3.49 10.02 -12.26
C ASP A 163 2.38 9.01 -11.93
N TYR A 164 1.26 9.44 -11.34
CA TYR A 164 0.17 8.55 -10.94
C TYR A 164 -0.71 8.10 -12.09
N PHE A 165 -0.94 8.98 -13.07
CA PHE A 165 -1.88 8.73 -14.15
C PHE A 165 -1.21 8.55 -15.53
N SER A 166 0.10 8.28 -15.56
CA SER A 166 0.86 7.99 -16.79
C SER A 166 0.20 6.90 -17.63
N ILE A 167 -0.31 5.84 -16.99
CA ILE A 167 -0.90 4.67 -17.67
C ILE A 167 -2.28 4.94 -18.31
N LEU A 168 -2.83 6.15 -18.14
CA LEU A 168 -4.09 6.58 -18.73
C LEU A 168 -3.91 7.30 -20.08
N LYS A 169 -2.68 7.65 -20.46
CA LYS A 169 -2.41 8.48 -21.65
C LYS A 169 -2.42 7.72 -22.97
N ASP A 170 -2.00 6.45 -22.96
CA ASP A 170 -1.96 5.59 -24.15
C ASP A 170 -2.27 4.14 -23.76
N GLU A 171 -3.07 3.45 -24.57
CA GLU A 171 -3.36 2.02 -24.38
C GLU A 171 -2.09 1.16 -24.55
N ASP A 172 -1.13 1.63 -25.36
CA ASP A 172 0.13 0.95 -25.69
C ASP A 172 1.36 1.52 -24.97
N SER A 173 1.20 2.49 -24.06
CA SER A 173 2.32 3.01 -23.28
C SER A 173 2.72 2.01 -22.19
N ASP A 174 3.78 1.26 -22.44
CA ASP A 174 4.48 0.43 -21.44
C ASP A 174 5.26 1.25 -20.39
N THR A 175 5.08 2.57 -20.37
CA THR A 175 5.77 3.46 -19.42
C THR A 175 5.19 3.30 -18.02
N ILE A 176 5.73 2.35 -17.27
CA ILE A 176 5.46 2.17 -15.84
C ILE A 176 6.27 3.20 -15.06
N THR A 177 5.61 4.23 -14.53
CA THR A 177 6.23 5.26 -13.68
C THR A 177 6.17 4.92 -12.20
N HIS A 178 5.16 4.17 -11.77
CA HIS A 178 5.02 3.75 -10.37
C HIS A 178 4.84 2.24 -10.24
N THR A 179 5.38 1.67 -9.16
CA THR A 179 5.31 0.23 -8.90
C THR A 179 3.87 -0.30 -8.82
N PHE A 180 2.90 0.50 -8.37
CA PHE A 180 1.52 0.04 -8.25
C PHE A 180 0.83 -0.18 -9.60
N HIS A 181 1.36 0.38 -10.68
CA HIS A 181 0.87 0.14 -12.04
C HIS A 181 1.17 -1.28 -12.55
N TYR A 182 2.03 -2.03 -11.86
CA TYR A 182 2.44 -3.36 -12.26
C TYR A 182 1.22 -4.27 -12.50
N ARG A 183 1.15 -4.82 -13.72
CA ARG A 183 0.09 -5.73 -14.21
C ARG A 183 -1.34 -5.20 -14.02
N MET A 184 -1.54 -3.87 -14.00
CA MET A 184 -2.89 -3.32 -13.98
C MET A 184 -3.65 -3.67 -15.26
N THR A 185 -4.80 -4.34 -15.11
CA THR A 185 -5.69 -4.64 -16.25
C THR A 185 -6.48 -3.40 -16.68
N PRO A 186 -7.03 -3.36 -17.91
CA PRO A 186 -7.88 -2.24 -18.34
C PRO A 186 -9.07 -1.96 -17.40
N ARG A 187 -9.67 -3.01 -16.81
CA ARG A 187 -10.72 -2.88 -15.79
C ARG A 187 -10.18 -2.25 -14.52
N GLU A 188 -8.97 -2.59 -14.09
CA GLU A 188 -8.34 -2.02 -12.90
C GLU A 188 -7.91 -0.55 -13.10
N LYS A 189 -7.62 -0.14 -14.34
CA LYS A 189 -7.38 1.28 -14.65
C LYS A 189 -8.58 2.16 -14.33
N SER A 190 -9.81 1.63 -14.27
CA SER A 190 -11.00 2.41 -13.93
C SER A 190 -10.93 3.05 -12.54
N PHE A 191 -10.27 2.40 -11.58
CA PHE A 191 -10.08 2.95 -10.24
C PHE A 191 -9.23 4.23 -10.27
N LEU A 192 -8.18 4.26 -11.09
CA LEU A 192 -7.37 5.46 -11.29
C LEU A 192 -8.10 6.53 -12.11
N TYR A 193 -8.95 6.15 -13.07
CA TYR A 193 -9.83 7.10 -13.75
C TYR A 193 -10.81 7.78 -12.77
N GLU A 194 -11.40 7.01 -11.86
CA GLU A 194 -12.29 7.53 -10.82
C GLU A 194 -11.54 8.49 -9.88
N ALA A 195 -10.31 8.15 -9.47
CA ALA A 195 -9.45 9.05 -8.70
C ALA A 195 -9.12 10.34 -9.46
N ALA A 196 -8.69 10.26 -10.73
CA ALA A 196 -8.40 11.42 -11.57
C ALA A 196 -9.63 12.32 -11.76
N TYR A 197 -10.80 11.71 -11.96
CA TYR A 197 -12.07 12.43 -12.05
C TYR A 197 -12.42 13.12 -10.72
N ALA A 198 -12.26 12.44 -9.59
CA ALA A 198 -12.50 13.01 -8.26
C ALA A 198 -11.62 14.24 -8.00
N VAL A 199 -10.32 14.15 -8.29
CA VAL A 199 -9.38 15.28 -8.18
C VAL A 199 -9.79 16.43 -9.12
N SER A 200 -10.14 16.13 -10.37
CA SER A 200 -10.57 17.15 -11.33
C SER A 200 -11.81 17.91 -10.85
N LYS A 201 -12.80 17.16 -10.33
CA LYS A 201 -14.02 17.73 -9.75
C LYS A 201 -13.74 18.56 -8.50
N PHE A 202 -12.79 18.11 -7.66
CA PHE A 202 -12.33 18.87 -6.50
C PHE A 202 -11.70 20.20 -6.92
N MET A 203 -10.79 20.18 -7.90
CA MET A 203 -10.18 21.39 -8.46
C MET A 203 -11.24 22.36 -9.00
N GLU A 204 -12.17 21.88 -9.83
CA GLU A 204 -13.27 22.70 -10.36
C GLU A 204 -14.09 23.34 -9.22
N THR A 205 -14.42 22.56 -8.20
CA THR A 205 -15.20 23.02 -7.05
C THR A 205 -14.47 24.14 -6.28
N THR A 206 -13.18 23.96 -6.01
CA THR A 206 -12.37 24.97 -5.30
C THR A 206 -12.20 26.25 -6.13
N VAL A 207 -11.99 26.14 -7.44
CA VAL A 207 -11.90 27.30 -8.36
C VAL A 207 -13.21 28.06 -8.43
N ARG A 208 -14.34 27.35 -8.56
CA ARG A 208 -15.67 27.97 -8.58
C ARG A 208 -15.95 28.71 -7.28
N TRP A 209 -15.69 28.06 -6.14
CA TRP A 209 -15.83 28.70 -4.83
C TRP A 209 -14.99 29.98 -4.74
N ALA A 210 -13.72 29.93 -5.18
CA ALA A 210 -12.84 31.09 -5.14
C ALA A 210 -13.33 32.23 -6.04
N GLY A 211 -13.91 31.90 -7.20
CA GLY A 211 -14.57 32.87 -8.09
C GLY A 211 -15.80 33.52 -7.44
N ASP A 212 -16.64 32.74 -6.76
CA ASP A 212 -17.84 33.23 -6.08
C ASP A 212 -17.52 34.13 -4.87
N GLN A 213 -16.38 33.89 -4.20
CA GLN A 213 -15.92 34.69 -3.05
C GLN A 213 -15.07 35.90 -3.45
N SER A 214 -14.48 35.91 -4.65
CA SER A 214 -13.66 37.04 -5.11
C SER A 214 -14.51 38.27 -5.38
N ALA A 215 -14.20 39.39 -4.73
CA ALA A 215 -14.76 40.69 -5.11
C ALA A 215 -14.28 41.08 -6.52
N THR A 216 -15.04 41.92 -7.22
CA THR A 216 -14.81 42.28 -8.64
C THR A 216 -13.39 42.78 -8.96
N ASP A 217 -12.65 43.27 -7.96
CA ASP A 217 -11.30 43.81 -8.10
C ASP A 217 -10.19 42.99 -7.39
N GLN A 218 -10.50 41.81 -6.84
CA GLN A 218 -9.51 40.96 -6.17
C GLN A 218 -9.10 39.76 -7.02
N PRO A 219 -7.80 39.42 -7.09
CA PRO A 219 -7.34 38.19 -7.70
C PRO A 219 -7.97 36.95 -7.02
N ILE A 220 -8.40 35.97 -7.80
CA ILE A 220 -8.91 34.67 -7.30
C ILE A 220 -7.88 33.98 -6.38
N GLN A 221 -6.59 34.22 -6.60
CA GLN A 221 -5.50 33.72 -5.75
C GLN A 221 -5.62 34.13 -4.28
N ASP A 222 -6.15 35.32 -4.00
CA ASP A 222 -6.30 35.81 -2.63
C ASP A 222 -7.36 34.99 -1.86
N ALA A 223 -8.41 34.54 -2.57
CA ALA A 223 -9.44 33.69 -1.98
C ALA A 223 -8.88 32.33 -1.52
N PHE A 224 -7.95 31.74 -2.27
CA PHE A 224 -7.26 30.49 -1.89
C PHE A 224 -6.41 30.62 -0.61
N GLN A 225 -5.95 31.83 -0.28
CA GLN A 225 -5.16 32.09 0.92
C GLN A 225 -6.02 32.46 2.15
N SER A 226 -7.32 32.63 1.94
CA SER A 226 -8.25 33.01 3.00
C SER A 226 -8.43 31.92 4.06
N LYS A 227 -8.83 32.32 5.27
CA LYS A 227 -9.19 31.39 6.34
C LYS A 227 -10.41 30.57 5.98
N ASP A 228 -11.41 31.21 5.38
CA ASP A 228 -12.66 30.59 4.95
C ASP A 228 -12.42 29.46 3.95
N PHE A 229 -11.46 29.64 3.03
CA PHE A 229 -11.07 28.57 2.09
C PHE A 229 -10.50 27.35 2.81
N ARG A 230 -9.62 27.56 3.81
CA ARG A 230 -9.00 26.46 4.57
C ARG A 230 -9.99 25.73 5.48
N GLU A 231 -11.03 26.42 5.93
CA GLU A 231 -12.11 25.84 6.73
C GLU A 231 -13.09 25.05 5.86
N GLU A 232 -13.42 25.55 4.67
CA GLU A 232 -14.30 24.85 3.70
C GLU A 232 -13.61 23.65 3.04
N PHE A 233 -12.31 23.77 2.74
CA PHE A 233 -11.51 22.75 2.07
C PHE A 233 -10.33 22.32 2.94
N PRO A 234 -10.58 21.56 4.03
CA PRO A 234 -9.50 21.04 4.86
C PRO A 234 -8.62 20.09 4.06
N VAL A 235 -7.35 19.94 4.48
CA VAL A 235 -6.43 18.97 3.88
C VAL A 235 -7.03 17.57 4.01
N PRO A 236 -7.30 16.88 2.90
CA PRO A 236 -7.96 15.59 2.96
C PRO A 236 -7.07 14.57 3.69
N GLN A 237 -7.74 13.67 4.42
CA GLN A 237 -7.13 12.58 5.17
C GLN A 237 -7.67 11.26 4.64
N LEU A 238 -6.94 10.17 4.87
CA LEU A 238 -7.46 8.84 4.57
C LEU A 238 -8.70 8.58 5.43
N SER A 239 -9.73 8.01 4.80
CA SER A 239 -10.93 7.57 5.50
C SER A 239 -10.62 6.47 6.50
N GLU A 240 -11.42 6.39 7.57
CA GLU A 240 -11.33 5.30 8.54
C GLU A 240 -11.51 3.94 7.86
N GLU A 241 -12.40 3.85 6.85
CA GLU A 241 -12.61 2.65 6.05
C GLU A 241 -11.34 2.21 5.30
N SER A 242 -10.58 3.16 4.74
CA SER A 242 -9.30 2.86 4.11
C SER A 242 -8.23 2.42 5.11
N LEU A 243 -8.17 3.04 6.29
CA LEU A 243 -7.25 2.63 7.36
C LEU A 243 -7.55 1.22 7.88
N ASP A 244 -8.83 0.87 8.02
CA ASP A 244 -9.29 -0.47 8.38
C ASP A 244 -8.98 -1.47 7.27
N SER A 245 -9.21 -1.10 6.01
CA SER A 245 -8.88 -1.91 4.84
C SER A 245 -7.38 -2.19 4.73
N ILE A 246 -6.53 -1.18 4.96
CA ILE A 246 -5.08 -1.34 5.02
C ILE A 246 -4.73 -2.33 6.13
N SER A 247 -5.23 -2.11 7.35
CA SER A 247 -4.95 -2.97 8.50
C SER A 247 -5.34 -4.43 8.23
N PHE A 248 -6.53 -4.65 7.67
CA PHE A 248 -7.03 -5.96 7.27
C PHE A 248 -6.11 -6.64 6.25
N VAL A 249 -5.69 -5.93 5.19
CA VAL A 249 -4.80 -6.49 4.16
C VAL A 249 -3.44 -6.85 4.75
N LEU A 250 -2.86 -5.98 5.60
CA LEU A 250 -1.57 -6.24 6.23
C LEU A 250 -1.61 -7.51 7.08
N ASP A 251 -2.61 -7.63 7.95
CA ASP A 251 -2.73 -8.78 8.85
C ASP A 251 -3.04 -10.07 8.08
N PHE A 252 -3.88 -9.99 7.04
CA PHE A 252 -4.18 -11.11 6.15
C PHE A 252 -2.93 -11.64 5.43
N VAL A 253 -2.13 -10.74 4.83
CA VAL A 253 -0.93 -11.14 4.06
C VAL A 253 0.15 -11.70 5.00
N GLN A 254 0.27 -11.17 6.22
CA GLN A 254 1.17 -11.73 7.23
C GLN A 254 0.75 -13.15 7.66
N ASP A 255 -0.52 -13.37 8.02
CA ASP A 255 -1.04 -14.69 8.37
C ASP A 255 -0.87 -15.68 7.20
N ALA A 256 -1.16 -15.23 5.98
CA ALA A 256 -0.99 -16.05 4.79
C ALA A 256 0.47 -16.45 4.57
N ALA A 257 1.41 -15.52 4.70
CA ALA A 257 2.83 -15.80 4.57
C ALA A 257 3.32 -16.82 5.59
N LEU A 258 2.89 -16.71 6.84
CA LEU A 258 3.25 -17.65 7.91
C LEU A 258 2.69 -19.05 7.66
N ARG A 259 1.40 -19.13 7.29
CA ARG A 259 0.74 -20.41 7.03
C ARG A 259 1.33 -21.12 5.82
N ILE A 260 1.49 -20.43 4.70
CA ILE A 260 2.09 -21.01 3.49
C ILE A 260 3.52 -21.50 3.77
N ALA A 261 4.32 -20.76 4.54
CA ALA A 261 5.66 -21.20 4.92
C ALA A 261 5.68 -22.42 5.85
N SER A 262 4.58 -22.69 6.57
CA SER A 262 4.47 -23.82 7.51
C SER A 262 4.04 -25.14 6.86
N ILE A 263 3.48 -25.08 5.65
CA ILE A 263 3.05 -26.26 4.90
C ILE A 263 4.30 -27.05 4.50
N LYS A 264 4.50 -28.20 5.15
CA LYS A 264 5.65 -29.09 4.90
C LYS A 264 5.44 -29.79 3.56
N GLY A 265 6.43 -29.75 2.66
CA GLY A 265 6.43 -30.66 1.50
C GLY A 265 7.09 -30.17 0.22
N LEU A 266 7.50 -28.90 0.11
CA LEU A 266 8.19 -28.38 -1.07
C LEU A 266 9.12 -27.21 -0.71
#